data_AF-A0A3F2S1S5-F1
#
_entry.id   AF-A0A3F2S1S5-F1
#
_cell.length_a   1.000
_cell.length_b   1.000
_cell.length_c   1.000
_cell.angle_alpha   90.00
_cell.angle_beta   90.00
_cell.angle_gamma   90.00
#
_symmetry.space_group_name_H-M   'P 1'
#
loop_
_entity.id
_entity.type
_entity.pdbx_description
1 polymer ?
#
loop_
_entity_poly.entity_id
_entity_poly.type
_entity_poly.pdbx_seq_one_letter_code
_entity_poly.pdbx_strand_id
1 'polypeptide(L)'
;MLLSRQSPGKRRKYLKINKGLRHFSMKVCQKVEEKHVTSYNEVADELVREFVTMRPNDAVYDEKNIRRRVYDALNVLMAMDIISKERKEIRWKGLPSNLQHDTEMLLAERNERMKSVEQKKQHLQDLLVQQVAMKNLLKRNAERKRLESENPVSAIAARDEGRVFLPFIAVNTSKDTVIQCEMSEDRQDIFFNFSAPFEIHDDADILQRLNLHKARFAELKQMVPDKLLSYLPAECEMKSEE
;
A
#
# COMPACT_ATOMS: atom_id res chain seq x y z
N MET A 1 7.40 -44.80 -31.83
CA MET A 1 5.92 -44.67 -31.87
C MET A 1 5.34 -45.23 -30.58
N LEU A 2 4.97 -44.38 -29.62
CA LEU A 2 4.18 -44.78 -28.46
C LEU A 2 2.81 -44.11 -28.57
N LEU A 3 1.87 -44.79 -29.24
CA LEU A 3 0.47 -44.38 -29.26
C LEU A 3 -0.17 -44.79 -27.92
N SER A 4 -0.34 -43.81 -27.03
CA SER A 4 -1.11 -44.01 -25.80
C SER A 4 -2.58 -44.27 -26.15
N ARG A 5 -3.07 -45.48 -25.90
CA ARG A 5 -4.50 -45.80 -25.91
C ARG A 5 -5.19 -45.07 -24.76
N GLN A 6 -5.95 -44.01 -25.06
CA GLN A 6 -6.80 -43.36 -24.06
C GLN A 6 -8.02 -44.24 -23.74
N SER A 7 -8.25 -44.48 -22.44
CA SER A 7 -9.33 -45.30 -21.90
C SER A 7 -10.72 -44.64 -22.13
N PRO A 8 -11.77 -45.42 -22.46
CA PRO A 8 -13.11 -44.91 -22.81
C PRO A 8 -13.85 -44.19 -21.65
N GLY A 9 -13.36 -44.32 -20.41
CA GLY A 9 -13.98 -43.72 -19.22
C GLY A 9 -13.86 -42.19 -19.10
N LYS A 10 -12.80 -41.57 -19.65
CA LYS A 10 -12.57 -40.12 -19.53
C LYS A 10 -13.54 -39.29 -20.41
N ARG A 11 -13.90 -39.78 -21.60
CA ARG A 11 -14.89 -39.11 -22.48
C ARG A 11 -16.29 -39.05 -21.85
N ARG A 12 -16.67 -40.06 -21.05
CA ARG A 12 -18.00 -40.17 -20.44
C ARG A 12 -18.21 -39.18 -19.27
N LYS A 13 -17.14 -38.81 -18.55
CA LYS A 13 -17.18 -37.80 -17.46
C LYS A 13 -17.30 -36.37 -17.99
N TYR A 14 -16.57 -36.02 -19.06
CA TYR A 14 -16.60 -34.68 -19.66
C TYR A 14 -17.97 -34.35 -20.29
N LEU A 15 -18.63 -35.36 -20.87
CA LEU A 15 -19.98 -35.22 -21.43
C LEU A 15 -21.08 -35.01 -20.39
N LYS A 16 -20.89 -35.47 -19.14
CA LYS A 16 -21.85 -35.26 -18.05
C LYS A 16 -21.79 -33.84 -17.45
N ILE A 17 -20.64 -33.16 -17.55
CA ILE A 17 -20.46 -31.79 -17.04
C ILE A 17 -21.38 -30.80 -17.76
N ASN A 18 -21.73 -31.07 -19.02
CA ASN A 18 -22.55 -30.19 -19.87
C ASN A 18 -24.08 -30.43 -19.75
N LYS A 19 -24.55 -31.21 -18.76
CA LYS A 19 -25.98 -31.50 -18.57
C LYS A 19 -26.53 -31.18 -17.16
N GLY A 20 -25.70 -30.61 -16.28
CA GLY A 20 -26.10 -30.27 -14.90
C GLY A 20 -26.82 -28.93 -14.78
N LEU A 21 -27.50 -28.70 -13.66
CA LEU A 21 -28.20 -27.43 -13.37
C LEU A 21 -27.25 -26.23 -13.49
N ARG A 22 -25.99 -26.35 -13.05
CA ARG A 22 -24.97 -25.30 -13.21
C ARG A 22 -24.79 -24.85 -14.67
N HIS A 23 -24.81 -25.79 -15.62
CA HIS A 23 -24.67 -25.47 -17.04
C HIS A 23 -25.91 -24.75 -17.57
N PHE A 24 -27.11 -25.23 -17.20
CA PHE A 24 -28.36 -24.57 -17.57
C PHE A 24 -28.51 -23.19 -16.93
N SER A 25 -28.16 -23.02 -15.66
CA SER A 25 -28.18 -21.73 -14.98
C SER A 25 -27.25 -20.72 -15.64
N MET A 26 -26.04 -21.14 -16.04
CA MET A 26 -25.10 -20.29 -16.77
C MET A 26 -25.66 -19.88 -18.14
N LYS A 27 -26.23 -20.83 -18.90
CA LYS A 27 -26.81 -20.55 -20.23
C LYS A 27 -28.06 -19.68 -20.16
N VAL A 28 -28.93 -19.91 -19.17
CA VAL A 28 -30.11 -19.07 -18.91
C VAL A 28 -29.68 -17.65 -18.55
N CYS A 29 -28.68 -17.50 -17.68
CA CYS A 29 -28.14 -16.19 -17.29
C CYS A 29 -27.61 -15.43 -18.52
N GLN A 30 -26.76 -16.07 -19.34
CA GLN A 30 -26.21 -15.49 -20.57
C GLN A 30 -27.31 -15.04 -21.54
N LYS A 31 -28.33 -15.87 -21.76
CA LYS A 31 -29.41 -15.54 -22.69
C LYS A 31 -30.28 -14.37 -22.23
N VAL A 32 -30.54 -14.26 -20.92
CA VAL A 32 -31.28 -13.12 -20.38
C VAL A 32 -30.43 -11.85 -20.41
N GLU A 33 -29.12 -11.96 -20.13
CA GLU A 33 -28.16 -10.85 -20.24
C GLU A 33 -28.02 -10.33 -21.68
N GLU A 34 -27.84 -11.22 -22.67
CA GLU A 34 -27.72 -10.84 -24.08
C GLU A 34 -28.99 -10.12 -24.60
N LYS A 35 -30.16 -10.67 -24.29
CA LYS A 35 -31.44 -10.14 -24.79
C LYS A 35 -31.95 -8.91 -24.04
N HIS A 36 -31.49 -8.70 -22.81
CA HIS A 36 -31.95 -7.69 -21.84
C HIS A 36 -33.44 -7.79 -21.44
N VAL A 37 -34.35 -8.09 -22.37
CA VAL A 37 -35.77 -8.36 -22.15
C VAL A 37 -36.15 -9.62 -22.93
N THR A 38 -36.74 -10.61 -22.27
CA THR A 38 -37.11 -11.90 -22.87
C THR A 38 -38.31 -12.54 -22.15
N SER A 39 -38.66 -13.77 -22.50
CA SER A 39 -39.71 -14.54 -21.83
C SER A 39 -39.25 -15.97 -21.53
N TYR A 40 -39.94 -16.64 -20.60
CA TYR A 40 -39.64 -18.03 -20.27
C TYR A 40 -39.64 -18.96 -21.51
N ASN A 41 -40.64 -18.83 -22.38
CA ASN A 41 -40.77 -19.68 -23.57
C ASN A 41 -39.63 -19.41 -24.55
N GLU A 42 -39.29 -18.15 -24.77
CA GLU A 42 -38.19 -17.77 -25.66
C GLU A 42 -36.85 -18.35 -25.19
N VAL A 43 -36.52 -18.19 -23.90
CA VAL A 43 -35.29 -18.77 -23.32
C VAL A 43 -35.31 -20.30 -23.37
N ALA A 44 -36.44 -20.92 -23.05
CA ALA A 44 -36.56 -22.38 -23.05
C ALA A 44 -36.45 -22.97 -24.46
N ASP A 45 -37.16 -22.41 -25.44
CA ASP A 45 -37.20 -22.92 -26.81
C ASP A 45 -35.86 -22.71 -27.53
N GLU A 46 -35.13 -21.62 -27.25
CA GLU A 46 -33.76 -21.42 -27.75
C GLU A 46 -32.79 -22.44 -27.18
N LEU A 47 -32.83 -22.69 -25.86
CA LEU A 47 -31.95 -23.68 -25.24
C LEU A 47 -32.29 -25.11 -25.70
N VAL A 48 -33.57 -25.43 -25.92
CA VAL A 48 -33.95 -26.71 -26.51
C VAL A 48 -33.40 -26.84 -27.93
N ARG A 49 -33.54 -25.79 -28.76
CA ARG A 49 -33.02 -25.78 -30.14
C ARG A 49 -31.50 -25.96 -30.20
N GLU A 50 -30.75 -25.26 -29.35
CA GLU A 50 -29.29 -25.35 -29.27
C GLU A 50 -28.81 -26.76 -28.87
N PHE A 51 -29.51 -27.43 -27.95
CA PHE A 51 -29.09 -28.76 -27.49
C PHE A 51 -29.56 -29.90 -28.40
N VAL A 52 -30.73 -29.78 -29.03
CA VAL A 52 -31.26 -30.75 -30.00
C VAL A 52 -30.42 -30.75 -31.28
N THR A 53 -30.01 -29.58 -31.77
CA THR A 53 -29.13 -29.47 -32.95
C THR A 53 -27.75 -30.09 -32.70
N MET A 54 -27.25 -30.06 -31.46
CA MET A 54 -26.01 -30.74 -31.09
C MET A 54 -26.15 -32.27 -30.97
N ARG A 55 -27.35 -32.80 -30.68
CA ARG A 55 -27.61 -34.24 -30.45
C ARG A 55 -29.06 -34.65 -30.80
N PRO A 56 -29.32 -35.11 -32.05
CA PRO A 56 -30.68 -35.46 -32.48
C PRO A 56 -31.26 -36.73 -31.85
N ASN A 57 -30.44 -37.64 -31.29
CA ASN A 57 -30.91 -38.95 -30.82
C ASN A 57 -31.63 -38.95 -29.45
N ASP A 58 -31.54 -37.89 -28.64
CA ASP A 58 -32.14 -37.79 -27.29
C ASP A 58 -33.20 -36.67 -27.17
N ALA A 59 -33.65 -36.11 -28.31
CA ALA A 59 -34.33 -34.81 -28.40
C ALA A 59 -35.60 -34.66 -27.53
N VAL A 60 -36.42 -35.70 -27.44
CA VAL A 60 -37.72 -35.64 -26.72
C VAL A 60 -37.56 -35.64 -25.20
N TYR A 61 -36.54 -36.35 -24.69
CA TYR A 61 -36.29 -36.42 -23.24
C TYR A 61 -35.55 -35.18 -22.74
N ASP A 62 -34.68 -34.61 -23.58
CA ASP A 62 -33.93 -33.41 -23.25
C ASP A 62 -34.86 -32.17 -23.18
N GLU A 63 -35.94 -32.07 -23.97
CA GLU A 63 -36.85 -30.90 -23.93
C GLU A 63 -37.53 -30.68 -22.57
N LYS A 64 -38.21 -31.71 -22.04
CA LYS A 64 -38.90 -31.61 -20.74
C LYS A 64 -37.91 -31.31 -19.61
N ASN A 65 -36.72 -31.90 -19.68
CA ASN A 65 -35.67 -31.67 -18.69
C ASN A 65 -35.15 -30.24 -18.73
N ILE A 66 -34.82 -29.72 -19.93
CA ILE A 66 -34.34 -28.35 -20.14
C ILE A 66 -35.38 -27.35 -19.63
N ARG A 67 -36.64 -27.49 -20.04
CA ARG A 67 -37.75 -26.63 -19.55
C ARG A 67 -37.82 -26.58 -18.02
N ARG A 68 -37.74 -27.74 -17.35
CA ARG A 68 -37.74 -27.80 -15.87
C ARG A 68 -36.54 -27.07 -15.27
N ARG A 69 -35.34 -27.21 -15.85
CA ARG A 69 -34.10 -26.57 -15.37
C ARG A 69 -34.08 -25.07 -15.62
N VAL A 70 -34.70 -24.59 -16.71
CA VAL A 70 -34.87 -23.15 -16.98
C VAL A 70 -35.68 -22.48 -15.88
N TYR A 71 -36.78 -23.12 -15.43
CA TYR A 71 -37.55 -22.60 -14.29
C TYR A 71 -36.72 -22.54 -13.00
N ASP A 72 -35.93 -23.58 -12.69
CA ASP A 72 -35.06 -23.58 -11.51
C ASP A 72 -34.06 -22.43 -11.56
N ALA A 73 -33.42 -22.22 -12.71
CA ALA A 73 -32.45 -21.15 -12.91
C ALA A 73 -33.09 -19.76 -12.79
N LEU A 74 -34.22 -19.52 -13.45
CA LEU A 74 -34.89 -18.23 -13.41
C LEU A 74 -35.38 -17.87 -12.01
N ASN A 75 -35.90 -18.84 -11.24
CA ASN A 75 -36.35 -18.58 -9.88
C ASN A 75 -35.20 -18.17 -8.94
N VAL A 76 -34.03 -18.80 -9.09
CA VAL A 76 -32.84 -18.42 -8.32
C VAL A 76 -32.30 -17.07 -8.77
N LEU A 77 -32.21 -16.81 -10.08
CA LEU A 77 -31.75 -15.52 -10.60
C LEU A 77 -32.68 -14.37 -10.16
N MET A 78 -33.99 -14.62 -10.08
CA MET A 78 -34.95 -13.66 -9.56
C MET A 78 -34.80 -13.43 -8.06
N ALA A 79 -34.58 -14.49 -7.28
CA ALA A 79 -34.34 -14.39 -5.84
C ALA A 79 -33.03 -13.66 -5.49
N MET A 80 -32.03 -13.71 -6.37
CA MET A 80 -30.75 -12.99 -6.27
C MET A 80 -30.83 -11.55 -6.81
N ASP A 81 -32.02 -11.07 -7.19
CA ASP A 81 -32.28 -9.79 -7.84
C ASP A 81 -31.49 -9.54 -9.15
N ILE A 82 -31.01 -10.61 -9.80
CA ILE A 82 -30.27 -10.54 -11.07
C ILE A 82 -31.20 -10.27 -12.25
N ILE A 83 -32.45 -10.72 -12.15
CA ILE A 83 -33.49 -10.55 -13.15
C ILE A 83 -34.80 -10.16 -12.45
N SER A 84 -35.68 -9.46 -13.18
CA SER A 84 -37.06 -9.22 -12.76
C SER A 84 -38.04 -9.94 -13.68
N LYS A 85 -39.20 -10.33 -13.15
CA LYS A 85 -40.26 -10.99 -13.92
C LYS A 85 -41.59 -10.27 -13.69
N GLU A 86 -42.13 -9.71 -14.75
CA GLU A 86 -43.45 -9.09 -14.78
C GLU A 86 -44.35 -9.91 -15.71
N ARG A 87 -45.27 -10.68 -15.13
CA ARG A 87 -46.14 -11.61 -15.86
C ARG A 87 -45.32 -12.59 -16.72
N LYS A 88 -45.25 -12.37 -18.04
CA LYS A 88 -44.52 -13.22 -19.01
C LYS A 88 -43.16 -12.64 -19.40
N GLU A 89 -42.91 -11.37 -19.06
CA GLU A 89 -41.71 -10.63 -19.42
C GLU A 89 -40.65 -10.79 -18.32
N ILE A 90 -39.41 -11.01 -18.74
CA ILE A 90 -38.24 -11.18 -17.89
C ILE A 90 -37.23 -10.13 -18.32
N ARG A 91 -36.82 -9.23 -17.41
CA ARG A 91 -35.78 -8.23 -17.68
C ARG A 91 -34.50 -8.56 -16.93
N TRP A 92 -33.36 -8.37 -17.59
CA TRP A 92 -32.04 -8.37 -16.96
C TRP A 92 -31.89 -7.14 -16.06
N LYS A 93 -31.53 -7.35 -14.79
CA LYS A 93 -31.19 -6.26 -13.86
C LYS A 93 -29.67 -6.09 -13.70
N GLY A 94 -28.89 -7.14 -13.97
CA GLY A 94 -27.44 -7.17 -13.76
C GLY A 94 -27.06 -8.07 -12.59
N LEU A 95 -25.81 -8.50 -12.52
CA LEU A 95 -25.32 -9.22 -11.35
C LEU A 95 -25.32 -8.26 -10.14
N PRO A 96 -25.74 -8.70 -8.93
CA PRO A 96 -25.63 -7.90 -7.71
C PRO A 96 -24.17 -7.55 -7.56
N SER A 97 -23.86 -6.33 -7.95
CA SER A 97 -22.51 -5.83 -7.99
C SER A 97 -22.35 -5.08 -6.69
N ASN A 98 -21.39 -5.53 -5.90
CA ASN A 98 -20.93 -4.86 -4.69
C ASN A 98 -20.28 -3.51 -5.03
N LEU A 99 -20.68 -2.82 -6.10
CA LEU A 99 -20.05 -1.59 -6.59
C LEU A 99 -19.90 -0.55 -5.49
N GLN A 100 -20.89 -0.41 -4.61
CA GLN A 100 -20.80 0.50 -3.45
C GLN A 100 -19.69 0.06 -2.49
N HIS A 101 -19.68 -1.21 -2.09
CA HIS A 101 -18.65 -1.77 -1.22
C HIS A 101 -17.24 -1.75 -1.88
N ASP A 102 -17.14 -2.11 -3.16
CA ASP A 102 -15.91 -2.07 -3.94
C ASP A 102 -15.39 -0.63 -4.07
N THR A 103 -16.29 0.34 -4.28
CA THR A 103 -15.93 1.77 -4.31
C THR A 103 -15.46 2.26 -2.95
N GLU A 104 -16.15 1.88 -1.87
CA GLU A 104 -15.74 2.19 -0.50
C GLU A 104 -14.36 1.62 -0.16
N MET A 105 -14.11 0.36 -0.55
CA MET A 105 -12.81 -0.29 -0.38
C MET A 105 -11.70 0.42 -1.16
N LEU A 106 -11.94 0.79 -2.42
CA LEU A 106 -10.98 1.53 -3.23
C LEU A 106 -10.71 2.94 -2.68
N LEU A 107 -11.74 3.61 -2.15
CA LEU A 107 -11.58 4.91 -1.49
C LEU A 107 -10.75 4.80 -0.20
N ALA A 108 -10.97 3.75 0.59
CA ALA A 108 -10.16 3.47 1.78
C ALA A 108 -8.69 3.21 1.42
N GLU A 109 -8.44 2.41 0.39
CA GLU A 109 -7.08 2.13 -0.10
C GLU A 109 -6.39 3.39 -0.62
N ARG A 110 -7.11 4.23 -1.39
CA ARG A 110 -6.61 5.54 -1.85
C ARG A 110 -6.22 6.42 -0.66
N ASN A 111 -7.03 6.45 0.39
CA ASN A 111 -6.74 7.24 1.58
C ASN A 111 -5.51 6.72 2.33
N GLU A 112 -5.37 5.40 2.48
CA GLU A 112 -4.20 4.77 3.10
C GLU A 112 -2.92 5.05 2.29
N ARG A 113 -2.97 4.89 0.96
CA ARG A 113 -1.85 5.20 0.08
C ARG A 113 -1.45 6.67 0.15
N MET A 114 -2.42 7.60 0.20
CA MET A 114 -2.11 9.02 0.38
C MET A 114 -1.41 9.30 1.72
N LYS A 115 -1.88 8.71 2.82
CA LYS A 115 -1.21 8.83 4.13
C LYS A 115 0.21 8.29 4.09
N SER A 116 0.42 7.13 3.44
CA SER A 116 1.75 6.56 3.29
C SER A 116 2.69 7.44 2.46
N VAL A 117 2.19 8.06 1.39
CA VAL A 117 2.96 9.01 0.58
C VAL A 117 3.36 10.23 1.41
N GLU A 118 2.44 10.78 2.20
CA GLU A 118 2.73 11.94 3.06
C GLU A 118 3.79 11.61 4.12
N GLN A 119 3.66 10.47 4.79
CA GLN A 119 4.67 10.00 5.76
C GLN A 119 6.05 9.81 5.13
N LYS A 120 6.11 9.22 3.93
CA LYS A 120 7.37 9.03 3.20
C LYS A 120 7.98 10.35 2.76
N LYS A 121 7.15 11.32 2.38
CA LYS A 121 7.58 12.67 2.01
C LYS A 121 8.16 13.40 3.22
N GLN A 122 7.50 13.33 4.37
CA GLN A 122 8.03 13.89 5.63
C GLN A 122 9.35 13.22 6.01
N HIS A 123 9.41 11.89 5.98
CA HIS A 123 10.66 11.18 6.28
C HIS A 123 11.80 11.54 5.33
N LEU A 124 11.51 11.72 4.04
CA LEU A 124 12.50 12.21 3.06
C LEU A 124 12.99 13.61 3.42
N GLN A 125 12.09 14.50 3.84
CA GLN A 125 12.45 15.85 4.29
C GLN A 125 13.40 15.81 5.49
N ASP A 126 13.10 14.98 6.49
CA ASP A 126 13.94 14.82 7.68
C ASP A 126 15.34 14.31 7.31
N LEU A 127 15.42 13.33 6.39
CA LEU A 127 16.71 12.83 5.88
C LEU A 127 17.51 13.90 5.12
N LEU A 128 16.84 14.75 4.35
CA LEU A 128 17.49 15.85 3.64
C LEU A 128 18.05 16.89 4.62
N VAL A 129 17.27 17.26 5.63
CA VAL A 129 17.70 18.15 6.72
C VAL A 129 18.94 17.58 7.41
N GLN A 130 18.92 16.29 7.76
CA GLN A 130 20.04 15.60 8.38
C GLN A 130 21.28 15.58 7.46
N GLN A 131 21.10 15.34 6.15
CA GLN A 131 22.19 15.35 5.18
C GLN A 131 22.86 16.72 5.07
N VAL A 132 22.08 17.80 5.02
CA VAL A 132 22.60 19.17 5.02
C VAL A 132 23.36 19.45 6.32
N ALA A 133 22.75 19.13 7.46
CA ALA A 133 23.36 19.30 8.78
C ALA A 133 24.69 18.56 8.92
N MET A 134 24.75 17.31 8.46
CA MET A 134 25.96 16.50 8.51
C MET A 134 27.07 17.05 7.62
N LYS A 135 26.75 17.46 6.38
CA LYS A 135 27.74 18.07 5.47
C LYS A 135 28.27 19.38 6.04
N ASN A 136 27.40 20.20 6.63
CA ASN A 136 27.81 21.44 7.30
C ASN A 136 28.67 21.19 8.53
N LEU A 137 28.34 20.19 9.35
CA LEU A 137 29.16 19.78 10.48
C LEU A 137 30.56 19.37 10.03
N LEU A 138 30.67 18.52 9.00
CA LEU A 138 31.94 18.07 8.44
C LEU A 138 32.77 19.24 7.90
N LYS A 139 32.14 20.15 7.15
CA LYS A 139 32.79 21.37 6.63
C LYS A 139 33.32 22.24 7.78
N ARG A 140 32.50 22.50 8.81
CA ARG A 140 32.87 23.29 10.00
C ARG A 140 34.02 22.65 10.76
N ASN A 141 33.97 21.33 10.98
CA ASN A 141 35.00 20.61 11.73
C ASN A 141 36.32 20.52 10.94
N ALA A 142 36.25 20.34 9.62
CA ALA A 142 37.42 20.36 8.75
C ALA A 142 38.12 21.73 8.80
N GLU A 143 37.35 22.83 8.74
CA GLU A 143 37.90 24.18 8.83
C GLU A 143 38.58 24.46 10.18
N ARG A 144 37.93 24.06 11.30
CA ARG A 144 38.56 24.16 12.63
C ARG A 144 39.86 23.37 12.71
N LYS A 145 39.89 22.16 12.17
CA LYS A 145 41.09 21.32 12.15
C LYS A 145 42.23 21.95 11.33
N ARG A 146 41.92 22.65 10.23
CA ARG A 146 42.91 23.40 9.44
C ARG A 146 43.49 24.56 10.25
N LEU A 147 42.64 25.36 10.89
CA LEU A 147 43.07 26.47 11.75
C LEU A 147 43.91 25.99 12.96
N GLU A 148 43.53 24.87 13.58
CA GLU A 148 44.30 24.23 14.67
C GLU A 148 45.69 23.77 14.20
N SER A 149 45.81 23.30 12.95
CA SER A 149 47.10 22.85 12.40
C SER A 149 48.08 23.98 12.07
N GLU A 150 47.57 25.19 11.84
CA GLU A 150 48.39 26.39 11.56
C GLU A 150 48.91 27.06 12.85
N ASN A 151 48.34 26.75 14.02
CA ASN A 151 48.73 27.34 15.31
C ASN A 151 49.07 26.26 16.37
N PRO A 152 50.34 25.86 16.52
CA PRO A 152 50.77 24.75 17.37
C PRO A 152 50.43 24.90 18.86
N VAL A 153 50.25 26.13 19.35
CA VAL A 153 49.90 26.43 20.75
C VAL A 153 48.44 26.06 21.05
N SER A 154 47.55 26.17 20.06
CA SER A 154 46.13 25.81 20.18
C SER A 154 45.85 24.31 20.02
N ALA A 155 46.73 23.60 19.31
CA ALA A 155 46.63 22.16 19.07
C ALA A 155 46.88 21.31 20.33
N ILE A 156 47.61 21.82 21.32
CA ILE A 156 47.89 21.11 22.58
C ILE A 156 46.69 21.23 23.55
N ALA A 157 46.01 22.38 23.59
CA ALA A 157 44.79 22.57 24.39
C ALA A 157 43.56 21.86 23.79
N ALA A 158 43.45 21.80 22.46
CA ALA A 158 42.29 21.21 21.77
C ALA A 158 42.32 19.66 21.66
N ARG A 159 43.39 19.02 22.15
CA ARG A 159 43.64 17.58 21.96
C ARG A 159 42.92 16.67 22.95
N ASP A 160 42.44 17.19 24.09
CA ASP A 160 41.90 16.34 25.17
C ASP A 160 40.62 16.87 25.85
N GLU A 161 40.00 17.95 25.35
CA GLU A 161 38.78 18.50 25.97
C GLU A 161 37.53 18.31 25.08
N GLY A 162 36.63 17.42 25.53
CA GLY A 162 35.18 17.57 25.34
C GLY A 162 34.57 17.29 23.95
N ARG A 163 35.19 16.49 23.08
CA ARG A 163 34.58 16.12 21.79
C ARG A 163 33.57 14.97 21.97
N VAL A 164 32.33 15.20 21.54
CA VAL A 164 31.27 14.17 21.50
C VAL A 164 31.11 13.71 20.06
N PHE A 165 31.20 12.39 19.85
CA PHE A 165 31.04 11.76 18.53
C PHE A 165 29.59 11.34 18.29
N LEU A 166 29.18 11.34 17.03
CA LEU A 166 27.90 10.80 16.58
C LEU A 166 27.97 9.26 16.51
N PRO A 167 26.89 8.52 16.82
CA PRO A 167 25.61 9.00 17.34
C PRO A 167 25.63 9.23 18.85
N PHE A 168 24.88 10.21 19.34
CA PHE A 168 24.71 10.45 20.77
C PHE A 168 23.28 10.94 21.10
N ILE A 169 22.95 10.88 22.38
CA ILE A 169 21.72 11.46 22.94
C ILE A 169 22.15 12.42 24.04
N ALA A 170 21.54 13.60 24.10
CA ALA A 170 21.76 14.59 25.13
C ALA A 170 20.53 14.70 26.02
N VAL A 171 20.72 14.61 27.33
CA VAL A 171 19.66 14.85 28.32
C VAL A 171 19.91 16.22 28.94
N ASN A 172 18.96 17.14 28.77
CA ASN A 172 19.00 18.46 29.41
C ASN A 172 18.11 18.47 30.66
N THR A 173 18.49 19.22 31.67
CA THR A 173 17.64 19.53 32.82
C THR A 173 18.11 20.84 33.45
N SER A 174 17.35 21.38 34.41
CA SER A 174 17.76 22.58 35.14
C SER A 174 19.08 22.35 35.88
N LYS A 175 19.88 23.41 36.00
CA LYS A 175 21.14 23.41 36.77
C LYS A 175 20.94 23.05 38.25
N ASP A 176 19.73 23.26 38.77
CA ASP A 176 19.38 23.02 40.17
C ASP A 176 18.79 21.60 40.38
N THR A 177 18.64 20.80 39.31
CA THR A 177 18.11 19.44 39.38
C THR A 177 19.15 18.51 40.03
N VAL A 178 18.74 17.84 41.10
CA VAL A 178 19.48 16.69 41.64
C VAL A 178 19.25 15.47 40.74
N ILE A 179 20.35 14.87 40.28
CA ILE A 179 20.37 13.68 39.42
C ILE A 179 21.01 12.54 40.21
N GLN A 180 20.29 11.44 40.39
CA GLN A 180 20.84 10.19 40.91
C GLN A 180 21.06 9.25 39.73
N CYS A 181 22.26 8.69 39.62
CA CYS A 181 22.64 7.77 38.55
C CYS A 181 23.04 6.43 39.18
N GLU A 182 22.33 5.38 38.79
CA GLU A 182 22.65 4.00 39.16
C GLU A 182 23.01 3.25 37.87
N MET A 183 24.15 2.57 37.88
CA MET A 183 24.67 1.85 36.72
C MET A 183 24.86 0.39 37.11
N SER A 184 24.38 -0.54 36.29
CA SER A 184 24.68 -1.96 36.46
C SER A 184 26.18 -2.22 36.33
N GLU A 185 26.68 -3.29 36.97
CA GLU A 185 28.12 -3.63 36.92
C GLU A 185 28.62 -3.85 35.49
N ASP A 186 27.76 -4.37 34.61
CA ASP A 186 28.04 -4.62 33.20
C ASP A 186 27.86 -3.39 32.29
N ARG A 187 27.43 -2.26 32.85
CA ARG A 187 27.23 -0.97 32.16
C ARG A 187 26.19 -1.00 31.06
N GLN A 188 25.34 -2.02 30.99
CA GLN A 188 24.29 -2.12 29.98
C GLN A 188 23.04 -1.34 30.39
N ASP A 189 22.75 -1.33 31.69
CA ASP A 189 21.59 -0.66 32.25
C ASP A 189 22.04 0.55 33.08
N ILE A 190 21.50 1.71 32.72
CA ILE A 190 21.76 2.97 33.42
C ILE A 190 20.42 3.57 33.80
N PHE A 191 20.21 3.78 35.09
CA PHE A 191 19.02 4.40 35.66
C PHE A 191 19.35 5.82 36.10
N PHE A 192 18.61 6.78 35.55
CA PHE A 192 18.68 8.18 35.96
C PHE A 192 17.39 8.56 36.69
N ASN A 193 17.51 9.02 37.93
CA ASN A 193 16.41 9.59 38.68
C ASN A 193 16.62 11.09 38.82
N PHE A 194 15.69 11.86 38.27
CA PHE A 194 15.74 13.33 38.25
C PHE A 194 14.72 13.89 39.24
N SER A 195 15.16 14.79 40.10
CA SER A 195 14.26 15.50 41.03
C SER A 195 13.36 16.54 40.35
N ALA A 196 13.62 16.88 39.08
CA ALA A 196 12.87 17.83 38.27
C ALA A 196 12.73 17.32 36.82
N PRO A 197 11.83 17.91 36.01
CA PRO A 197 11.69 17.57 34.60
C PRO A 197 12.99 17.68 33.81
N PHE A 198 13.14 16.84 32.78
CA PHE A 198 14.28 16.81 31.87
C PHE A 198 13.77 16.66 30.43
N GLU A 199 14.59 17.07 29.46
CA GLU A 199 14.32 16.88 28.03
C GLU A 199 15.40 15.98 27.42
N ILE A 200 15.01 15.17 26.43
CA ILE A 200 15.93 14.31 25.68
C ILE A 200 15.99 14.84 24.25
N HIS A 201 17.20 15.08 23.77
CA HIS A 201 17.49 15.52 22.40
C HIS A 201 18.40 14.49 21.74
N ASP A 202 18.07 14.08 20.53
CA ASP A 202 18.96 13.26 19.72
C ASP A 202 20.01 14.13 19.02
N ASP A 203 20.95 13.48 18.36
CA ASP A 203 22.01 14.19 17.64
C ASP A 203 21.46 15.10 16.52
N ALA A 204 20.43 14.66 15.80
CA ALA A 204 19.80 15.40 14.73
C ALA A 204 19.19 16.72 15.24
N ASP A 205 18.45 16.70 16.35
CA ASP A 205 17.89 17.89 16.98
C ASP A 205 18.99 18.86 17.45
N ILE A 206 20.07 18.33 18.05
CA ILE A 206 21.21 19.17 18.44
C ILE A 206 21.86 19.83 17.21
N LEU A 207 22.05 19.10 16.11
CA LEU A 207 22.58 19.69 14.87
C LEU A 207 21.63 20.75 14.30
N GLN A 208 20.32 20.57 14.44
CA GLN A 208 19.34 21.58 14.04
C GLN A 208 19.42 22.84 14.91
N ARG A 209 19.50 22.70 16.24
CA ARG A 209 19.67 23.82 17.19
C ARG A 209 20.97 24.58 16.99
N LEU A 210 22.02 23.90 16.52
CA LEU A 210 23.28 24.53 16.08
C LEU A 210 23.17 25.26 14.72
N ASN A 211 21.97 25.34 14.14
CA ASN A 211 21.66 25.91 12.82
C ASN A 211 22.47 25.27 11.67
N LEU A 212 22.93 24.03 11.84
CA LEU A 212 23.72 23.34 10.80
C LEU A 212 22.85 22.86 9.64
N HIS A 213 21.53 22.74 9.83
CA HIS A 213 20.59 22.41 8.77
C HIS A 213 20.34 23.55 7.76
N LYS A 214 20.87 24.76 8.02
CA LYS A 214 20.68 25.94 7.19
C LYS A 214 21.90 26.18 6.31
N ALA A 215 21.67 26.52 5.05
CA ALA A 215 22.72 26.94 4.12
C ALA A 215 22.16 27.88 3.04
N ARG A 216 23.05 28.55 2.31
CA ARG A 216 22.65 29.34 1.12
C ARG A 216 22.21 28.39 0.01
N PHE A 217 21.27 28.81 -0.83
CA PHE A 217 20.76 28.00 -1.95
C PHE A 217 21.87 27.43 -2.86
N ALA A 218 22.91 28.22 -3.13
CA ALA A 218 24.06 27.78 -3.93
C ALA A 218 24.84 26.61 -3.28
N GLU A 219 24.91 26.58 -1.95
CA GLU A 219 25.55 25.50 -1.20
C GLU A 219 24.63 24.28 -1.09
N LEU A 220 23.32 24.49 -0.91
CA LEU A 220 22.31 23.42 -0.88
C LEU A 220 22.34 22.58 -2.17
N LYS A 221 22.49 23.23 -3.33
CA LYS A 221 22.63 22.55 -4.64
C LYS A 221 23.85 21.62 -4.72
N GLN A 222 24.92 21.90 -3.98
CA GLN A 222 26.09 21.04 -3.90
C GLN A 222 25.92 19.92 -2.85
N MET A 223 25.10 20.17 -1.83
CA MET A 223 24.86 19.27 -0.73
C MET A 223 23.81 18.20 -1.04
N VAL A 224 22.80 18.54 -1.83
CA VAL A 224 21.63 17.72 -2.15
C VAL A 224 21.53 17.50 -3.66
N PRO A 225 21.22 16.27 -4.15
CA PRO A 225 21.00 16.02 -5.57
C PRO A 225 19.88 16.88 -6.17
N ASP A 226 20.05 17.35 -7.41
CA ASP A 226 19.09 18.25 -8.09
C ASP A 226 17.64 17.73 -8.09
N LYS A 227 17.44 16.42 -8.22
CA LYS A 227 16.12 15.77 -8.22
C LYS A 227 15.38 15.87 -6.88
N LEU A 228 16.10 16.12 -5.79
CA LEU A 228 15.58 16.15 -4.43
C LEU A 228 15.45 17.58 -3.89
N LEU A 229 15.95 18.59 -4.60
CA LEU A 229 15.86 19.99 -4.17
C LEU A 229 14.42 20.47 -4.00
N SER A 230 13.47 19.99 -4.81
CA SER A 230 12.06 20.32 -4.69
C SER A 230 11.39 19.77 -3.43
N TYR A 231 12.02 18.78 -2.79
CA TYR A 231 11.54 18.18 -1.54
C TYR A 231 12.22 18.80 -0.32
N LEU A 232 13.22 19.66 -0.48
CA LEU A 232 13.92 20.27 0.64
C LEU A 232 12.99 21.21 1.42
N PRO A 233 12.92 21.11 2.76
CA PRO A 233 12.17 22.04 3.58
C PRO A 233 12.64 23.50 3.39
N ALA A 234 11.70 24.44 3.36
CA ALA A 234 11.99 25.86 3.18
C ALA A 234 12.85 26.45 4.32
N GLU A 235 12.82 25.83 5.50
CA GLU A 235 13.65 26.18 6.66
C GLU A 235 15.15 25.95 6.47
N CYS A 236 15.55 25.08 5.53
CA CYS A 236 16.97 24.84 5.21
C CYS A 236 17.61 26.00 4.43
N GLU A 237 16.81 26.80 3.73
CA GLU A 237 17.32 27.92 2.96
C GLU A 237 17.47 29.16 3.84
N MET A 238 18.71 29.63 3.99
CA MET A 238 18.95 30.94 4.58
C MET A 238 18.44 32.02 3.63
N LYS A 239 17.37 32.73 4.03
CA LYS A 239 16.98 33.97 3.36
C LYS A 239 18.15 34.95 3.49
N SER A 240 18.62 35.47 2.36
CA SER A 240 19.50 36.63 2.37
C SER A 240 18.75 37.76 3.06
N GLU A 241 19.25 38.26 4.19
CA GLU A 241 18.83 39.55 4.70
C GLU A 241 19.27 40.60 3.67
N GLU A 242 18.28 41.26 3.04
CA GLU A 242 18.46 42.54 2.35
C GLU A 242 18.66 43.67 3.37
#